data_AF-A0A328EI67-F1
#
_entry.id   AF-A0A328EI67-F1
#
_cell.length_a   1.000
_cell.length_b   1.000
_cell.length_c   1.000
_cell.angle_alpha   90.00
_cell.angle_beta   90.00
_cell.angle_gamma   90.00
#
_symmetry.space_group_name_H-M   'P 1'
#
loop_
_entity.id
_entity.type
_entity.pdbx_description
1 polymer ?
#
loop_
_entity_poly.entity_id
_entity_poly.type
_entity_poly.pdbx_seq_one_letter_code
_entity_poly.pdbx_strand_id
1 'polypeptide(L)'
;MKTEGSSFSFLGGGVALLCAMMLLLGGCMSPHSVQPNAKVSFSYVAVDPETKETVASGTKKDMLLDFTGTALYQLLEGAKKDEVRTGILTDPLTQHDDSLLQKQTSVVLAEMGLPSEVGTRVTMGDASFLTTAVVTEDGVEQVVLDGNPVETIVPLNWSFTITEIK
;
A
#
# COMPACT_ATOMS: atom_id res chain seq x y z
N MET A 1 9.44 7.33 -90.37
CA MET A 1 10.29 7.84 -89.27
C MET A 1 9.84 7.11 -88.00
N LYS A 2 10.65 6.20 -87.45
CA LYS A 2 11.45 6.35 -86.19
C LYS A 2 10.55 6.80 -85.01
N THR A 3 10.48 6.16 -83.84
CA THR A 3 11.35 5.19 -83.13
C THR A 3 10.59 4.66 -81.90
N GLU A 4 11.15 3.61 -81.30
CA GLU A 4 10.78 2.83 -80.10
C GLU A 4 10.58 3.65 -78.80
N GLY A 5 10.03 2.98 -77.77
CA GLY A 5 10.16 3.45 -76.38
C GLY A 5 9.35 2.65 -75.34
N SER A 6 9.86 1.50 -74.92
CA SER A 6 9.50 0.83 -73.65
C SER A 6 10.01 1.63 -72.44
N SER A 7 9.28 1.65 -71.31
CA SER A 7 9.88 1.76 -69.96
C SER A 7 8.90 1.38 -68.86
N PHE A 8 9.25 0.29 -68.18
CA PHE A 8 8.90 -0.03 -66.80
C PHE A 8 9.59 1.00 -65.88
N SER A 9 8.90 1.51 -64.86
CA SER A 9 9.58 2.01 -63.66
C SER A 9 8.68 1.89 -62.43
N PHE A 10 8.99 0.82 -61.71
CA PHE A 10 8.73 0.48 -60.33
C PHE A 10 9.16 1.63 -59.40
N LEU A 11 8.23 2.28 -58.69
CA LEU A 11 8.54 3.20 -57.58
C LEU A 11 7.25 3.53 -56.80
N GLY A 12 6.76 2.56 -56.02
CA GLY A 12 5.65 2.75 -55.08
C GLY A 12 5.86 2.08 -53.73
N GLY A 13 7.05 1.52 -53.46
CA GLY A 13 7.37 0.78 -52.24
C GLY A 13 7.93 1.62 -51.09
N GLY A 14 7.91 2.95 -51.19
CA GLY A 14 8.60 3.85 -50.25
C GLY A 14 7.77 4.39 -49.08
N VAL A 15 6.44 4.24 -49.10
CA VAL A 15 5.57 4.92 -48.11
C VAL A 15 5.07 3.97 -47.00
N ALA A 16 5.09 2.65 -47.23
CA ALA A 16 4.60 1.70 -46.23
C ALA A 16 5.59 1.44 -45.07
N LEU A 17 6.89 1.69 -45.26
CA LEU A 17 7.90 1.41 -44.21
C LEU A 17 7.98 2.50 -43.13
N LEU A 18 7.57 3.74 -43.42
CA LEU A 18 7.62 4.85 -42.46
C LEU A 18 6.50 4.75 -41.41
N CYS A 19 5.33 4.22 -41.76
CA CYS A 19 4.27 3.96 -40.79
C CYS A 19 4.58 2.75 -39.89
N ALA A 20 5.34 1.76 -40.38
CA ALA A 20 5.74 0.61 -39.59
C ALA A 20 6.84 0.94 -38.55
N MET A 21 7.72 1.91 -38.83
CA MET A 21 8.74 2.36 -37.86
C MET A 21 8.18 3.29 -36.77
N MET A 22 7.05 3.99 -37.02
CA MET A 22 6.38 4.80 -35.99
C MET A 22 5.64 3.94 -34.95
N LEU A 23 5.30 2.69 -35.26
CA LEU A 23 4.65 1.75 -34.32
C LEU A 23 5.64 0.97 -33.44
N LEU A 24 6.93 1.01 -33.75
CA LEU A 24 7.99 0.37 -32.95
C LEU A 24 8.66 1.34 -31.96
N LEU A 25 8.23 2.60 -31.93
CA LEU A 25 8.53 3.56 -30.87
C LEU A 25 7.35 3.65 -29.88
N GLY A 26 6.75 2.51 -29.56
CA GLY A 26 6.03 2.31 -28.31
C GLY A 26 7.03 2.42 -27.16
N GLY A 27 7.59 3.61 -26.95
CA GLY A 27 8.32 3.95 -25.75
C GLY A 27 7.42 3.60 -24.59
N CYS A 28 7.95 2.87 -23.62
CA CYS A 28 7.29 2.58 -22.36
C CYS A 28 6.70 3.89 -21.83
N MET A 29 5.41 4.15 -22.07
CA MET A 29 4.75 5.32 -21.51
C MET A 29 4.72 5.03 -20.02
N SER A 30 5.55 5.73 -19.26
CA SER A 30 5.52 5.65 -17.81
C SER A 30 4.07 5.89 -17.36
N PRO A 31 3.47 4.98 -16.58
CA PRO A 31 2.09 5.09 -16.20
C PRO A 31 1.81 6.47 -15.58
N HIS A 32 0.84 7.18 -16.15
CA HIS A 32 0.51 8.55 -15.72
C HIS A 32 -0.32 8.57 -14.44
N SER A 33 -0.87 7.43 -14.03
CA SER A 33 -1.61 7.22 -12.80
C SER A 33 -1.33 5.83 -12.24
N VAL A 34 -1.64 5.63 -10.97
CA VAL A 34 -1.63 4.31 -10.35
C VAL A 34 -2.66 3.41 -11.06
N GLN A 35 -2.22 2.22 -11.44
CA GLN A 35 -2.97 1.18 -12.15
C GLN A 35 -2.65 -0.18 -11.50
N PRO A 36 -3.43 -1.24 -11.75
CA PRO A 36 -3.09 -2.57 -11.28
C PRO A 36 -1.67 -2.98 -11.69
N ASN A 37 -0.89 -3.53 -10.75
CA ASN A 37 0.50 -3.95 -10.92
C ASN A 37 1.52 -2.82 -11.19
N ALA A 38 1.13 -1.55 -11.04
CA ALA A 38 2.09 -0.46 -11.09
C ALA A 38 3.07 -0.54 -9.92
N LYS A 39 4.32 -0.15 -10.17
CA LYS A 39 5.28 0.10 -9.10
C LYS A 39 5.16 1.56 -8.70
N VAL A 40 4.78 1.79 -7.46
CA VAL A 40 4.51 3.13 -6.94
C VAL A 40 5.52 3.44 -5.85
N SER A 41 6.19 4.58 -5.98
CA SER A 41 6.98 5.16 -4.90
C SER A 41 6.17 6.29 -4.27
N PHE A 42 6.12 6.35 -2.94
CA PHE A 42 5.37 7.38 -2.22
C PHE A 42 6.02 7.72 -0.88
N SER A 43 5.78 8.94 -0.40
CA SER A 43 5.97 9.27 1.01
C SER A 43 4.64 9.14 1.75
N TYR A 44 4.71 8.93 3.06
CA TYR A 44 3.51 8.82 3.88
C TYR A 44 3.69 9.46 5.25
N VAL A 45 2.55 9.88 5.83
CA VAL A 45 2.41 10.30 7.21
C VAL A 45 1.14 9.67 7.76
N ALA A 46 1.22 9.07 8.95
CA ALA A 46 0.09 8.52 9.69
C ALA A 46 -0.11 9.33 10.98
N VAL A 47 -1.33 9.81 11.18
CA VAL A 47 -1.70 10.67 12.31
C VAL A 47 -2.83 10.01 13.09
N ASP A 48 -2.71 10.03 14.40
CA ASP A 48 -3.76 9.57 15.30
C ASP A 48 -4.99 10.51 15.17
N PRO A 49 -6.19 9.99 14.85
CA PRO A 49 -7.38 10.81 14.67
C PRO A 49 -7.85 11.49 15.95
N GLU A 50 -7.54 10.95 17.12
CA GLU A 50 -7.95 11.47 18.42
C GLU A 50 -6.92 12.47 18.96
N THR A 51 -5.66 12.08 19.03
CA THR A 51 -4.60 12.91 19.64
C THR A 51 -3.99 13.92 18.68
N LYS A 52 -4.17 13.73 17.36
CA LYS A 52 -3.53 14.51 16.28
C LYS A 52 -2.01 14.39 16.22
N GLU A 53 -1.42 13.46 16.98
CA GLU A 53 0.02 13.23 16.95
C GLU A 53 0.43 12.40 15.73
N THR A 54 1.63 12.66 15.21
CA THR A 54 2.22 11.83 14.16
C THR A 54 2.70 10.52 14.77
N VAL A 55 2.13 9.41 14.34
CA VAL A 55 2.47 8.07 14.81
C VAL A 55 3.60 7.48 13.96
N ALA A 56 3.50 7.63 12.63
CA ALA A 56 4.49 7.10 11.70
C ALA A 56 4.65 8.02 10.49
N SER A 57 5.84 8.01 9.91
CA SER A 57 6.09 8.66 8.61
C SER A 57 7.25 7.97 7.90
N GLY A 58 7.29 8.09 6.58
CA GLY A 58 8.37 7.46 5.84
C GLY A 58 8.21 7.55 4.33
N THR A 59 9.00 6.74 3.64
CA THR A 59 8.95 6.58 2.19
C THR A 59 8.99 5.12 1.81
N LYS A 60 8.26 4.73 0.78
CA LYS A 60 8.34 3.42 0.13
C LYS A 60 8.71 3.64 -1.34
N LYS A 61 9.63 2.83 -1.84
CA LYS A 61 10.09 2.89 -3.23
C LYS A 61 9.67 1.63 -3.96
N ASP A 62 9.22 1.81 -5.20
CA ASP A 62 8.87 0.73 -6.11
C ASP A 62 7.95 -0.33 -5.47
N MET A 63 7.02 0.10 -4.60
CA MET A 63 6.05 -0.80 -3.99
C MET A 63 5.13 -1.31 -5.09
N LEU A 64 5.12 -2.62 -5.27
CA LEU A 64 4.23 -3.26 -6.22
C LEU A 64 2.82 -3.28 -5.62
N LEU A 65 1.88 -2.58 -6.26
CA LEU A 65 0.47 -2.69 -5.91
C LEU A 65 -0.17 -3.75 -6.81
N ASP A 66 0.17 -5.01 -6.56
CA ASP A 66 -0.27 -6.19 -7.32
C ASP A 66 -1.70 -6.62 -6.99
N PHE A 67 -2.18 -6.34 -5.77
CA PHE A 67 -3.49 -6.75 -5.31
C PHE A 67 -4.48 -5.58 -5.23
N THR A 68 -5.43 -5.57 -6.18
CA THR A 68 -6.47 -4.54 -6.29
C THR A 68 -7.46 -4.53 -5.12
N GLY A 69 -7.40 -5.53 -4.23
CA GLY A 69 -8.23 -5.62 -3.03
C GLY A 69 -7.60 -5.03 -1.78
N THR A 70 -6.34 -4.57 -1.79
CA THR A 70 -5.77 -3.91 -0.61
C THR A 70 -6.40 -2.54 -0.42
N ALA A 71 -6.61 -2.15 0.83
CA ALA A 71 -7.14 -0.82 1.15
C ALA A 71 -6.19 0.30 0.68
N LEU A 72 -4.88 0.04 0.68
CA LEU A 72 -3.89 0.95 0.12
C LEU A 72 -4.07 1.11 -1.40
N TYR A 73 -4.20 0.02 -2.16
CA TYR A 73 -4.46 0.12 -3.59
C TYR A 73 -5.74 0.91 -3.87
N GLN A 74 -6.84 0.58 -3.19
CA GLN A 74 -8.12 1.26 -3.38
C GLN A 74 -8.03 2.77 -3.11
N LEU A 75 -7.24 3.17 -2.11
CA LEU A 75 -7.01 4.59 -1.81
C LEU A 75 -6.18 5.28 -2.90
N LEU A 76 -5.17 4.60 -3.45
CA LEU A 76 -4.21 5.17 -4.40
C LEU A 76 -4.63 5.01 -5.87
N GLU A 77 -5.63 4.19 -6.17
CA GLU A 77 -6.08 3.92 -7.53
C GLU A 77 -6.38 5.22 -8.30
N GLY A 78 -5.78 5.34 -9.50
CA GLY A 78 -5.93 6.53 -10.34
C GLY A 78 -5.18 7.78 -9.85
N ALA A 79 -4.50 7.73 -8.71
CA ALA A 79 -3.66 8.85 -8.24
C ALA A 79 -2.51 9.10 -9.21
N LYS A 80 -2.15 10.38 -9.40
CA LYS A 80 -1.07 10.82 -10.28
C LYS A 80 0.18 11.13 -9.46
N LYS A 81 1.32 11.28 -10.15
CA LYS A 81 2.54 11.80 -9.53
C LYS A 81 2.27 13.16 -8.85
N ASP A 82 2.87 13.35 -7.68
CA ASP A 82 2.76 14.50 -6.79
C ASP A 82 1.35 14.69 -6.16
N GLU A 83 0.42 13.78 -6.42
CA GLU A 83 -0.91 13.79 -5.80
C GLU A 83 -0.86 13.25 -4.37
N VAL A 84 -1.67 13.85 -3.49
CA VAL A 84 -1.84 13.43 -2.11
C VAL A 84 -3.19 12.75 -1.96
N ARG A 85 -3.20 11.53 -1.41
CA ARG A 85 -4.42 10.78 -1.07
C ARG A 85 -4.45 10.51 0.41
N THR A 86 -5.61 10.74 1.02
CA THR A 86 -5.81 10.57 2.46
C THR A 86 -6.96 9.63 2.76
N GLY A 87 -6.82 8.85 3.83
CA GLY A 87 -7.84 7.89 4.25
C GLY A 87 -7.57 7.35 5.65
N ILE A 88 -8.62 6.82 6.28
CA ILE A 88 -8.49 6.09 7.55
C ILE A 88 -8.20 4.63 7.22
N LEU A 89 -7.01 4.14 7.55
CA LEU A 89 -6.57 2.78 7.26
C LEU A 89 -5.91 2.16 8.49
N THR A 90 -6.05 0.84 8.62
CA THR A 90 -5.30 0.00 9.56
C THR A 90 -4.30 -0.83 8.76
N ASP A 91 -3.02 -0.77 9.15
CA ASP A 91 -1.91 -1.50 8.52
C ASP A 91 -1.89 -1.49 6.97
N PRO A 92 -1.91 -0.32 6.32
CA PRO A 92 -1.92 -0.25 4.85
C PRO A 92 -0.65 -0.80 4.20
N LEU A 93 0.42 -0.99 4.98
CA LEU A 93 1.71 -1.49 4.53
C LEU A 93 1.94 -2.97 4.85
N THR A 94 0.93 -3.65 5.41
CA THR A 94 0.95 -5.08 5.77
C THR A 94 2.20 -5.45 6.58
N GLN A 95 2.41 -4.73 7.68
CA GLN A 95 3.58 -4.86 8.56
C GLN A 95 3.26 -5.48 9.91
N HIS A 96 1.99 -5.80 10.18
CA HIS A 96 1.59 -6.52 11.39
C HIS A 96 2.26 -7.90 11.46
N ASP A 97 2.81 -8.23 12.62
CA ASP A 97 3.47 -9.49 12.92
C ASP A 97 2.68 -10.27 13.97
N ASP A 98 2.02 -11.36 13.53
CA ASP A 98 1.24 -12.24 14.40
C ASP A 98 2.08 -12.89 15.52
N SER A 99 3.41 -12.96 15.39
CA SER A 99 4.28 -13.50 16.45
C SER A 99 4.39 -12.58 17.67
N LEU A 100 3.98 -11.32 17.55
CA LEU A 100 3.90 -10.36 18.65
C LEU A 100 2.56 -10.38 19.37
N LEU A 101 1.63 -11.24 18.95
CA LEU A 101 0.38 -11.51 19.66
C LEU A 101 0.63 -12.45 20.83
N GLN A 102 0.08 -12.10 21.98
CA GLN A 102 0.14 -12.89 23.20
C GLN A 102 -1.25 -13.07 23.77
N LYS A 103 -1.50 -14.21 24.41
CA LYS A 103 -2.72 -14.44 25.19
C LYS A 103 -2.37 -14.51 26.66
N GLN A 104 -3.11 -13.77 27.47
CA GLN A 104 -3.03 -13.83 28.93
C GLN A 104 -4.43 -14.04 29.49
N THR A 105 -4.57 -14.88 30.50
CA THR A 105 -5.87 -15.04 31.15
C THR A 105 -6.30 -13.73 31.81
N SER A 106 -7.58 -13.39 31.77
CA SER A 106 -8.08 -12.18 32.43
C SER A 106 -7.84 -12.21 33.95
N VAL A 107 -7.84 -13.39 34.57
CA VAL A 107 -7.50 -13.59 35.98
C VAL A 107 -6.08 -13.12 36.30
N VAL A 108 -5.08 -13.54 35.51
CA VAL A 108 -3.68 -13.13 35.70
C VAL A 108 -3.53 -11.61 35.54
N LEU A 109 -4.16 -11.01 34.52
CA LEU A 109 -4.12 -9.56 34.35
C LEU A 109 -4.75 -8.83 35.54
N ALA A 110 -5.88 -9.32 36.05
CA ALA A 110 -6.53 -8.75 37.24
C ALA A 110 -5.66 -8.87 38.50
N GLU A 111 -4.98 -10.00 38.71
CA GLU A 111 -4.03 -10.20 39.83
C GLU A 111 -2.83 -9.23 39.74
N MET A 112 -2.43 -8.86 38.52
CA MET A 112 -1.39 -7.85 38.27
C MET A 112 -1.92 -6.41 38.36
N GLY A 113 -3.24 -6.20 38.54
CA GLY A 113 -3.86 -4.88 38.53
C GLY A 113 -3.88 -4.22 37.14
N LEU A 114 -3.82 -5.01 36.08
CA LEU A 114 -3.78 -4.55 34.69
C LEU A 114 -5.18 -4.59 34.05
N PRO A 115 -5.49 -3.66 33.13
CA PRO A 115 -6.77 -3.67 32.43
C PRO A 115 -6.86 -4.82 31.42
N SER A 116 -8.09 -5.28 31.16
CA SER A 116 -8.40 -6.34 30.20
C SER A 116 -9.39 -5.92 29.11
N GLU A 117 -9.76 -4.64 29.08
CA GLU A 117 -10.77 -4.11 28.15
C GLU A 117 -10.16 -3.92 26.75
N VAL A 118 -10.90 -4.28 25.71
CA VAL A 118 -10.49 -4.06 24.31
C VAL A 118 -10.27 -2.57 24.04
N GLY A 119 -9.18 -2.26 23.34
CA GLY A 119 -8.74 -0.90 23.05
C GLY A 119 -7.89 -0.26 24.15
N THR A 120 -7.67 -0.94 25.28
CA THR A 120 -6.80 -0.41 26.35
C THR A 120 -5.35 -0.83 26.16
N ARG A 121 -4.44 0.06 26.59
CA ARG A 121 -3.01 -0.21 26.60
C ARG A 121 -2.61 -0.89 27.91
N VAL A 122 -1.92 -2.01 27.80
CA VAL A 122 -1.39 -2.78 28.92
C VAL A 122 0.13 -2.67 28.91
N THR A 123 0.72 -2.32 30.05
CA THR A 123 2.19 -2.23 30.20
C THR A 123 2.67 -3.30 31.16
N MET A 124 3.58 -4.16 30.71
CA MET A 124 4.17 -5.23 31.49
C MET A 124 5.70 -5.11 31.42
N GLY A 125 6.31 -4.58 32.50
CA GLY A 125 7.72 -4.20 32.48
C GLY A 125 7.95 -3.08 31.46
N ASP A 126 8.91 -3.29 30.55
CA ASP A 126 9.25 -2.32 29.49
C ASP A 126 8.41 -2.49 28.21
N ALA A 127 7.55 -3.52 28.15
CA ALA A 127 6.72 -3.82 27.00
C ALA A 127 5.32 -3.20 27.13
N SER A 128 4.79 -2.71 26.01
CA SER A 128 3.46 -2.10 25.91
C SER A 128 2.65 -2.81 24.84
N PHE A 129 1.42 -3.19 25.18
CA PHE A 129 0.52 -3.96 24.34
C PHE A 129 -0.82 -3.25 24.22
N LEU A 130 -1.51 -3.45 23.10
CA LEU A 130 -2.92 -3.09 22.96
C LEU A 130 -3.78 -4.34 23.16
N THR A 131 -4.80 -4.26 23.99
CA THR A 131 -5.80 -5.33 24.08
C THR A 131 -6.67 -5.29 22.82
N THR A 132 -6.56 -6.29 21.95
CA THR A 132 -7.28 -6.33 20.67
C THR A 132 -8.54 -7.18 20.73
N ALA A 133 -8.59 -8.17 21.63
CA ALA A 133 -9.75 -9.02 21.80
C ALA A 133 -9.80 -9.63 23.21
N VAL A 134 -11.00 -10.04 23.62
CA VAL A 134 -11.22 -10.94 24.75
C VAL A 134 -11.99 -12.14 24.20
N VAL A 135 -11.45 -13.33 24.40
CA VAL A 135 -11.97 -14.59 23.84
C VAL A 135 -12.11 -15.64 24.94
N THR A 136 -13.06 -16.56 24.81
CA THR A 136 -13.16 -17.70 25.71
C THR A 136 -12.64 -18.96 25.01
N GLU A 137 -11.60 -19.56 25.58
CA GLU A 137 -10.98 -20.80 25.09
C GLU A 137 -10.98 -21.83 26.22
N ASP A 138 -11.55 -23.02 25.96
CA ASP A 138 -11.69 -24.10 26.94
C ASP A 138 -12.33 -23.68 28.28
N GLY A 139 -13.26 -22.72 28.22
CA GLY A 139 -13.95 -22.18 29.40
C GLY A 139 -13.13 -21.14 30.18
N VAL A 140 -11.97 -20.74 29.68
CA VAL A 140 -11.10 -19.72 30.26
C VAL A 140 -11.15 -18.45 29.42
N GLU A 141 -11.38 -17.31 30.07
CA GLU A 141 -11.31 -16.01 29.41
C GLU A 141 -9.85 -15.59 29.20
N GLN A 142 -9.50 -15.41 27.93
CA GLN A 142 -8.18 -15.01 27.44
C GLN A 142 -8.28 -13.62 26.85
N VAL A 143 -7.33 -12.78 27.22
CA VAL A 143 -7.14 -11.43 26.70
C VAL A 143 -6.02 -11.49 25.66
N VAL A 144 -6.31 -11.05 24.45
CA VAL A 144 -5.35 -10.99 23.34
C VAL A 144 -4.64 -9.63 23.41
N LEU A 145 -3.34 -9.70 23.63
CA LEU A 145 -2.45 -8.56 23.76
C LEU A 145 -1.57 -8.47 22.52
N ASP A 146 -1.60 -7.32 21.86
CA ASP A 146 -0.88 -7.07 20.62
C ASP A 146 0.29 -6.11 20.87
N GLY A 147 1.52 -6.61 20.71
CA GLY A 147 2.75 -5.85 20.90
C GLY A 147 3.26 -5.15 19.65
N ASN A 148 2.51 -5.18 18.55
CA ASN A 148 2.92 -4.52 17.31
C ASN A 148 2.91 -2.98 17.44
N PRO A 149 3.67 -2.27 16.58
CA PRO A 149 3.61 -0.80 16.50
C PRO A 149 2.19 -0.30 16.23
N VAL A 150 1.86 0.86 16.81
CA VAL A 150 0.51 1.45 16.78
C VAL A 150 -0.03 1.57 15.36
N GLU A 151 0.81 1.97 14.41
CA GLU A 151 0.46 2.14 13.00
C GLU A 151 0.00 0.87 12.27
N THR A 152 0.19 -0.30 12.89
CA THR A 152 -0.24 -1.60 12.35
C THR A 152 -1.49 -2.16 13.04
N ILE A 153 -1.94 -1.57 14.14
CA ILE A 153 -3.00 -2.16 14.99
C ILE A 153 -4.23 -1.26 15.16
N VAL A 154 -4.09 0.07 15.02
CA VAL A 154 -5.21 1.01 15.13
C VAL A 154 -5.48 1.71 13.80
N PRO A 155 -6.74 2.10 13.54
CA PRO A 155 -7.06 2.94 12.39
C PRO A 155 -6.47 4.34 12.56
N LEU A 156 -5.61 4.76 11.63
CA LEU A 156 -4.98 6.09 11.62
C LEU A 156 -5.40 6.89 10.40
N ASN A 157 -5.29 8.22 10.48
CA ASN A 157 -5.40 9.09 9.30
C ASN A 157 -4.09 9.04 8.52
N TRP A 158 -4.08 8.35 7.39
CA TRP A 158 -2.95 8.28 6.50
C TRP A 158 -3.02 9.35 5.43
N SER A 159 -1.85 9.89 5.07
CA SER A 159 -1.64 10.75 3.92
C SER A 159 -0.49 10.19 3.11
N PHE A 160 -0.74 9.85 1.85
CA PHE A 160 0.22 9.31 0.90
C PHE A 160 0.46 10.31 -0.21
N THR A 161 1.71 10.68 -0.45
CA THR A 161 2.11 11.53 -1.59
C THR A 161 2.82 10.68 -2.62
N ILE A 162 2.26 10.56 -3.82
CA ILE A 162 2.88 9.78 -4.89
C ILE A 162 4.11 10.53 -5.40
N THR A 163 5.26 9.86 -5.43
CA THR A 163 6.53 10.45 -5.88
C THR A 163 6.97 9.91 -7.25
N GLU A 164 6.62 8.67 -7.56
CA GLU A 164 6.98 8.01 -8.82
C GLU A 164 5.98 6.89 -9.14
N ILE A 165 5.74 6.65 -10.44
CA ILE A 165 4.92 5.55 -10.93
C ILE A 165 5.66 4.92 -12.12
N LYS A 166 5.85 3.60 -12.11
CA LYS A 166 6.54 2.82 -13.14
C LYS A 166 5.69 1.64 -13.61
#